data_AF-A0A831P5K0-F1
#
_entry.id   AF-A0A831P5K0-F1
#
_cell.length_a   1.000
_cell.length_b   1.000
_cell.length_c   1.000
_cell.angle_alpha   90.00
_cell.angle_beta   90.00
_cell.angle_gamma   90.00
#
_symmetry.space_group_name_H-M   'P 1'
#
loop_
_entity.id
_entity.type
_entity.pdbx_description
1 polymer ?
#
loop_
_entity_poly.entity_id
_entity_poly.type
_entity_poly.pdbx_seq_one_letter_code
_entity_poly.pdbx_strand_id
1 'polypeptide(L)'
;MSARGDGPGGNRRRGRPGAAARGDLLALGAGAILPLAFAPIDWFPVTFLSLAGLFLLWREVGPRRALWRGWLFGVGMFGVGASWVFVSIHRYGNASVVLAALLTALFVVLLAGFPAVAGGLARRFGTGTVGLALGFPAWWMLIEWLREWFLTGFPWLSVGYSQLDAPLGALAPVAGVYGVGAAAALTAGCTAAALTAPGRRRVLPMLVIVALWGASWGLGWVTWTRPVGAPLPVSLVQGNVPQDLKWRPDRLDSILERYAGLTARHWDSRLIVWPET
;
A
#
# COMPACT_ATOMS: atom_id res chain seq x y z
N MET A 1 8.62 -5.49 -68.20
CA MET A 1 9.57 -4.81 -67.29
C MET A 1 8.73 -4.06 -66.26
N SER A 2 8.66 -4.57 -65.02
CA SER A 2 9.33 -4.01 -63.81
C SER A 2 8.60 -2.77 -63.27
N ALA A 3 8.22 -2.59 -62.00
CA ALA A 3 8.53 -3.25 -60.75
C ALA A 3 7.42 -3.00 -59.70
N ARG A 4 7.40 -3.87 -58.69
CA ARG A 4 6.69 -3.74 -57.41
C ARG A 4 7.25 -2.57 -56.59
N GLY A 5 6.40 -1.93 -55.79
CA GLY A 5 6.79 -1.02 -54.71
C GLY A 5 6.21 -1.50 -53.39
N ASP A 6 6.95 -2.34 -52.67
CA ASP A 6 6.65 -2.81 -51.31
C ASP A 6 6.78 -1.67 -50.29
N GLY A 7 5.89 -1.68 -49.30
CA GLY A 7 5.73 -0.62 -48.29
C GLY A 7 6.83 -0.55 -47.22
N PRO A 8 6.89 0.56 -46.45
CA PRO A 8 7.91 0.74 -45.43
C PRO A 8 7.57 -0.05 -44.16
N GLY A 9 8.43 -1.02 -43.86
CA GLY A 9 8.39 -1.83 -42.65
C GLY A 9 8.51 -1.00 -41.37
N GLY A 10 7.56 -1.18 -40.46
CA GLY A 10 7.56 -0.62 -39.12
C GLY A 10 8.73 -1.15 -38.29
N ASN A 11 9.69 -0.27 -38.01
CA ASN A 11 10.82 -0.53 -37.14
C ASN A 11 10.37 -0.65 -35.67
N ARG A 12 9.95 -1.85 -35.26
CA ARG A 12 9.75 -2.20 -33.85
C ARG A 12 11.13 -2.25 -33.18
N ARG A 13 11.53 -1.18 -32.52
CA ARG A 13 12.71 -1.14 -31.65
C ARG A 13 12.59 -2.22 -30.57
N ARG A 14 13.14 -3.41 -30.84
CA ARG A 14 13.35 -4.46 -29.83
C ARG A 14 14.44 -3.96 -28.89
N GLY A 15 14.04 -3.52 -27.69
CA GLY A 15 14.99 -3.09 -26.66
C GLY A 15 15.99 -4.20 -26.32
N ARG A 16 17.21 -3.82 -25.95
CA ARG A 16 18.28 -4.76 -25.56
C ARG A 16 17.78 -5.68 -24.42
N PRO A 17 17.97 -7.02 -24.50
CA PRO A 17 17.45 -7.97 -23.51
C PRO A 17 17.78 -7.61 -22.05
N GLY A 18 18.98 -7.08 -21.79
CA GLY A 18 19.42 -6.69 -20.44
C GLY A 18 18.67 -5.51 -19.82
N ALA A 19 18.11 -4.59 -20.62
CA ALA A 19 17.34 -3.46 -20.10
C ALA A 19 15.96 -3.90 -19.57
N ALA A 20 15.37 -4.91 -20.20
CA ALA A 20 14.08 -5.47 -19.78
C ALA A 20 14.19 -6.19 -18.43
N ALA A 21 15.25 -6.98 -18.24
CA ALA A 21 15.52 -7.68 -16.98
C ALA A 21 15.83 -6.72 -15.81
N ARG A 22 16.62 -5.66 -16.07
CA ARG A 22 16.91 -4.63 -15.05
C ARG A 22 15.63 -3.95 -14.56
N GLY A 23 14.75 -3.52 -15.46
CA GLY A 23 13.51 -2.86 -15.04
C GLY A 23 12.52 -3.78 -14.33
N ASP A 24 12.60 -5.09 -14.55
CA ASP A 24 11.82 -6.07 -13.80
C ASP A 24 12.33 -6.21 -12.35
N LEU A 25 13.66 -6.32 -12.18
CA LEU A 25 14.28 -6.35 -10.85
C LEU A 25 14.03 -5.05 -10.07
N LEU A 26 14.08 -3.90 -10.76
CA LEU A 26 13.74 -2.62 -10.15
C LEU A 26 12.26 -2.56 -9.72
N ALA A 27 11.34 -3.14 -10.49
CA ALA A 27 9.93 -3.20 -10.08
C ALA A 27 9.74 -4.06 -8.82
N LEU A 28 10.37 -5.24 -8.77
CA LEU A 28 10.36 -6.11 -7.60
C LEU A 28 10.96 -5.40 -6.37
N GLY A 29 12.13 -4.77 -6.54
CA GLY A 29 12.82 -4.03 -5.47
C GLY A 29 12.03 -2.82 -4.97
N ALA A 30 11.42 -2.04 -5.88
CA ALA A 30 10.56 -0.92 -5.51
C ALA A 30 9.36 -1.38 -4.67
N GLY A 31 8.77 -2.53 -5.02
CA GLY A 31 7.71 -3.15 -4.20
C GLY A 31 8.23 -3.58 -2.84
N ALA A 32 9.37 -4.28 -2.80
CA ALA A 32 9.96 -4.81 -1.58
C ALA A 32 10.35 -3.76 -0.53
N ILE A 33 10.67 -2.52 -0.97
CA ILE A 33 10.96 -1.42 -0.04
C ILE A 33 9.70 -0.70 0.44
N LEU A 34 8.56 -0.81 -0.24
CA LEU A 34 7.34 -0.08 0.13
C LEU A 34 6.89 -0.34 1.58
N PRO A 35 6.95 -1.58 2.12
CA PRO A 35 6.64 -1.85 3.54
C PRO A 35 7.45 -1.03 4.55
N LEU A 36 8.63 -0.52 4.20
CA LEU A 36 9.43 0.36 5.07
C LEU A 36 8.72 1.70 5.37
N ALA A 37 7.74 2.08 4.55
CA ALA A 37 6.92 3.27 4.77
C ALA A 37 5.82 3.08 5.83
N PHE A 38 5.64 1.86 6.33
CA PHE A 38 4.63 1.52 7.33
C PHE A 38 5.30 1.18 8.67
N ALA A 39 4.49 1.09 9.71
CA ALA A 39 4.93 0.65 11.02
C ALA A 39 5.63 -0.71 10.94
N PRO A 40 6.70 -0.93 11.72
CA PRO A 40 7.24 -0.04 12.76
C PRO A 40 8.34 0.93 12.26
N ILE A 41 8.57 1.02 10.94
CA ILE A 41 9.71 1.78 10.39
C ILE A 41 9.30 3.21 10.02
N ASP A 42 8.10 3.40 9.48
CA ASP A 42 7.46 4.69 9.25
C ASP A 42 8.27 5.67 8.38
N TRP A 43 9.07 5.15 7.43
CA TRP A 43 9.81 5.95 6.46
C TRP A 43 8.91 6.40 5.30
N PHE A 44 7.96 7.28 5.60
CA PHE A 44 6.93 7.75 4.68
C PHE A 44 7.43 8.21 3.28
N PRO A 45 8.65 8.76 3.07
CA PRO A 45 9.12 9.16 1.74
C PRO A 45 9.29 7.98 0.77
N VAL A 46 9.48 6.76 1.31
CA VAL A 46 9.65 5.54 0.51
C VAL A 46 8.41 5.25 -0.34
N THR A 47 7.20 5.63 0.12
CA THR A 47 5.97 5.53 -0.67
C THR A 47 6.09 6.29 -1.99
N PHE A 48 6.60 7.52 -1.97
CA PHE A 48 6.74 8.33 -3.18
C PHE A 48 7.81 7.76 -4.12
N LEU A 49 8.96 7.36 -3.57
CA LEU A 49 10.06 6.79 -4.35
C LEU A 49 9.65 5.48 -5.02
N SER A 50 8.99 4.60 -4.26
CA SER A 50 8.51 3.29 -4.71
C SER A 50 7.47 3.44 -5.83
N LEU A 51 6.41 4.22 -5.60
CA LEU A 51 5.36 4.42 -6.60
C LEU A 51 5.83 5.22 -7.81
N ALA A 52 6.63 6.28 -7.63
CA ALA A 52 7.15 7.05 -8.77
C ALA A 52 8.08 6.19 -9.63
N GLY A 53 8.93 5.37 -9.00
CA GLY A 53 9.75 4.38 -9.69
C GLY A 53 8.92 3.40 -10.49
N LEU A 54 7.87 2.82 -9.89
CA LEU A 54 6.95 1.92 -10.59
C LEU A 54 6.27 2.60 -11.79
N PHE A 55 5.78 3.83 -11.61
CA PHE A 55 5.11 4.59 -12.67
C PHE A 55 6.05 4.92 -13.83
N LEU A 56 7.31 5.29 -13.55
CA LEU A 56 8.33 5.44 -14.59
C LEU A 56 8.60 4.13 -15.32
N LEU A 57 8.69 3.00 -14.59
CA LEU A 57 8.90 1.69 -15.18
C LEU A 57 7.72 1.23 -16.06
N TRP A 58 6.47 1.56 -15.70
CA TRP A 58 5.30 1.29 -16.53
C TRP A 58 5.27 2.13 -17.79
N ARG A 59 5.66 3.41 -17.68
CA ARG A 59 5.69 4.35 -18.81
C ARG A 59 6.60 3.86 -19.95
N GLU A 60 7.72 3.23 -19.63
CA GLU A 60 8.70 2.78 -20.63
C GLU A 60 8.28 1.56 -21.45
N VAL A 61 7.19 0.88 -21.07
CA VAL A 61 6.81 -0.41 -21.64
C VAL A 61 5.36 -0.45 -22.15
N GLY A 62 5.04 -1.49 -22.92
CA GLY A 62 3.67 -1.78 -23.33
C GLY A 62 2.82 -2.38 -22.20
N PRO A 63 1.48 -2.43 -22.37
CA PRO A 63 0.54 -2.83 -21.31
C PRO A 63 0.81 -4.22 -20.72
N ARG A 64 1.17 -5.21 -21.55
CA ARG A 64 1.51 -6.57 -21.08
C ARG A 64 2.70 -6.59 -20.12
N ARG A 65 3.73 -5.79 -20.41
CA ARG A 65 4.92 -5.73 -19.56
C ARG A 65 4.71 -4.81 -18.35
N ALA A 66 3.84 -3.80 -18.45
CA ALA A 66 3.39 -3.02 -17.31
C ALA A 66 2.61 -3.90 -16.32
N LEU A 67 1.74 -4.79 -16.81
CA LEU A 67 1.07 -5.80 -16.00
C LEU A 67 2.09 -6.70 -15.29
N TRP A 68 3.06 -7.23 -16.02
CA TRP A 68 4.13 -8.05 -15.43
C TRP A 68 4.95 -7.30 -14.36
N ARG A 69 5.34 -6.05 -14.63
CA ARG A 69 6.09 -5.23 -13.66
C ARG A 69 5.23 -4.85 -12.45
N GLY A 70 3.93 -4.61 -12.65
CA GLY A 70 2.98 -4.45 -11.55
C GLY A 70 2.90 -5.71 -10.70
N TRP A 71 2.83 -6.89 -11.33
CA TRP A 71 2.86 -8.17 -10.62
C TRP A 71 4.16 -8.34 -9.82
N LEU A 72 5.33 -8.11 -10.43
CA LEU A 72 6.61 -8.18 -9.70
C LEU A 72 6.68 -7.20 -8.53
N PHE A 73 6.20 -5.97 -8.72
CA PHE A 73 6.08 -5.00 -7.64
C PHE A 73 5.19 -5.52 -6.51
N GLY A 74 4.03 -6.07 -6.84
CA GLY A 74 3.12 -6.67 -5.87
C GLY A 74 3.74 -7.85 -5.13
N VAL A 75 4.52 -8.70 -5.80
CA VAL A 75 5.26 -9.80 -5.16
C VAL A 75 6.27 -9.25 -4.15
N GLY A 76 7.00 -8.18 -4.49
CA GLY A 76 7.92 -7.54 -3.54
C GLY A 76 7.18 -6.94 -2.34
N MET A 77 6.14 -6.15 -2.62
CA MET A 77 5.32 -5.44 -1.62
C MET A 77 4.67 -6.41 -0.63
N PHE A 78 3.91 -7.39 -1.11
CA PHE A 78 3.22 -8.35 -0.25
C PHE A 78 4.15 -9.43 0.28
N GLY A 79 5.18 -9.82 -0.48
CA GLY A 79 6.17 -10.80 -0.04
C GLY A 79 6.94 -10.33 1.19
N VAL A 80 7.26 -9.03 1.27
CA VAL A 80 7.87 -8.44 2.47
C VAL A 80 6.80 -8.07 3.50
N GLY A 81 5.83 -7.24 3.13
CA GLY A 81 4.91 -6.61 4.08
C GLY A 81 3.77 -7.49 4.60
N ALA A 82 3.49 -8.62 3.95
CA ALA A 82 2.51 -9.62 4.40
C ALA A 82 3.15 -10.98 4.72
N SER A 83 4.48 -11.04 4.85
CA SER A 83 5.22 -12.26 5.22
C SER A 83 4.78 -12.84 6.57
N TRP A 84 4.33 -12.00 7.50
CA TRP A 84 3.85 -12.40 8.82
C TRP A 84 2.66 -13.38 8.77
N VAL A 85 1.90 -13.43 7.67
CA VAL A 85 0.79 -14.40 7.46
C VAL A 85 1.31 -15.84 7.54
N PHE A 86 2.58 -16.09 7.19
CA PHE A 86 3.23 -17.38 7.37
C PHE A 86 3.13 -17.88 8.81
N VAL A 87 3.37 -17.00 9.80
CA VAL A 87 3.33 -17.37 11.22
C VAL A 87 1.91 -17.80 11.61
N SER A 88 0.89 -17.11 11.10
CA SER A 88 -0.50 -17.46 11.36
C SER A 88 -0.85 -18.86 10.82
N ILE A 89 -0.48 -19.15 9.57
CA ILE A 89 -0.75 -20.43 8.93
C ILE A 89 0.04 -21.57 9.58
N HIS A 90 1.33 -21.35 9.84
CA HIS A 90 2.20 -22.38 10.42
C HIS A 90 1.84 -22.66 11.87
N ARG A 91 1.85 -21.62 12.72
CA ARG A 91 1.74 -21.78 14.18
C ARG A 91 0.31 -22.02 14.64
N TYR A 92 -0.66 -21.29 14.08
CA TYR A 92 -2.06 -21.37 14.53
C TYR A 92 -2.92 -22.24 13.61
N GLY A 93 -2.54 -22.39 12.34
CA GLY A 93 -3.15 -23.35 11.41
C GLY A 93 -2.57 -24.77 11.49
N ASN A 94 -1.53 -24.99 12.31
CA ASN A 94 -0.85 -26.28 12.49
C ASN A 94 -0.34 -26.91 11.16
N ALA A 95 0.00 -26.07 10.17
CA ALA A 95 0.53 -26.51 8.89
C ALA A 95 2.03 -26.83 8.99
N SER A 96 2.54 -27.75 8.18
CA SER A 96 4.00 -27.94 8.06
C SER A 96 4.67 -26.69 7.48
N VAL A 97 5.97 -26.51 7.72
CA VAL A 97 6.74 -25.36 7.21
C VAL A 97 6.60 -25.21 5.70
N VAL A 98 6.70 -26.34 4.97
CA VAL A 98 6.60 -26.35 3.50
C VAL A 98 5.19 -25.94 3.06
N LEU A 99 4.15 -26.49 3.68
CA LEU A 99 2.77 -26.15 3.32
C LEU A 99 2.47 -24.67 3.62
N ALA A 100 2.86 -24.18 4.80
CA ALA A 100 2.68 -22.78 5.17
C ALA A 100 3.40 -21.83 4.19
N ALA A 101 4.65 -22.15 3.83
CA ALA A 101 5.41 -21.35 2.86
C ALA A 101 4.74 -21.33 1.47
N LEU A 102 4.23 -22.46 0.99
CA LEU A 102 3.52 -22.55 -0.28
C LEU A 102 2.21 -21.75 -0.25
N LEU A 103 1.43 -21.84 0.83
CA LEU A 103 0.18 -21.08 0.98
C LEU A 103 0.44 -19.57 1.07
N THR A 104 1.46 -19.14 1.81
CA THR A 104 1.86 -17.73 1.87
C THR A 104 2.36 -17.23 0.52
N ALA A 105 3.17 -18.02 -0.20
CA ALA A 105 3.63 -17.66 -1.54
C ALA A 105 2.47 -17.53 -2.53
N LEU A 106 1.51 -18.47 -2.50
CA LEU A 106 0.30 -18.41 -3.31
C LEU A 106 -0.52 -17.15 -2.98
N PHE A 107 -0.71 -16.85 -1.70
CA PHE A 107 -1.41 -15.66 -1.24
C PHE A 107 -0.75 -14.37 -1.78
N VAL A 108 0.58 -14.25 -1.67
CA VAL A 108 1.35 -13.12 -2.20
C VAL A 108 1.21 -12.99 -3.72
N VAL A 109 1.32 -14.09 -4.46
CA VAL A 109 1.23 -14.12 -5.93
C VAL A 109 -0.17 -13.72 -6.42
N LEU A 110 -1.22 -14.12 -5.70
CA LEU A 110 -2.60 -13.73 -5.99
C LEU A 110 -2.82 -12.24 -5.72
N LEU A 111 -2.38 -11.74 -4.56
CA LEU A 111 -2.49 -10.31 -4.22
C LEU A 111 -1.68 -9.41 -5.17
N ALA A 112 -0.53 -9.89 -5.65
CA ALA A 112 0.25 -9.20 -6.65
C ALA A 112 -0.51 -8.96 -7.98
N GLY A 113 -1.58 -9.71 -8.22
CA GLY A 113 -2.52 -9.48 -9.31
C GLY A 113 -3.16 -8.09 -9.29
N PHE A 114 -3.38 -7.49 -8.12
CA PHE A 114 -3.96 -6.14 -8.01
C PHE A 114 -3.01 -5.08 -8.62
N PRO A 115 -1.76 -4.87 -8.14
CA PRO A 115 -0.80 -3.98 -8.81
C PRO A 115 -0.55 -4.32 -10.28
N ALA A 116 -0.63 -5.61 -10.67
CA ALA A 116 -0.53 -6.03 -12.07
C ALA A 116 -1.65 -5.43 -12.94
N VAL A 117 -2.90 -5.58 -12.51
CA VAL A 117 -4.07 -5.04 -13.21
C VAL A 117 -4.00 -3.51 -13.27
N ALA A 118 -3.62 -2.86 -12.16
CA ALA A 118 -3.42 -1.41 -12.13
C ALA A 118 -2.42 -0.95 -13.22
N GLY A 119 -1.26 -1.60 -13.30
CA GLY A 119 -0.24 -1.29 -14.30
C GLY A 119 -0.70 -1.51 -15.73
N GLY A 120 -1.39 -2.62 -16.00
CA GLY A 120 -1.93 -2.92 -17.33
C GLY A 120 -2.97 -1.89 -17.79
N LEU A 121 -3.88 -1.48 -16.89
CA LEU A 121 -4.96 -0.52 -17.19
C LEU A 121 -4.46 0.92 -17.25
N ALA A 122 -3.51 1.30 -16.40
CA ALA A 122 -2.88 2.62 -16.38
C ALA A 122 -2.32 3.04 -17.74
N ARG A 123 -1.80 2.06 -18.52
CA ARG A 123 -1.27 2.33 -19.86
C ARG A 123 -2.30 2.81 -20.88
N ARG A 124 -3.61 2.65 -20.62
CA ARG A 124 -4.69 3.17 -21.48
C ARG A 124 -4.75 4.69 -21.50
N PHE A 125 -4.24 5.36 -20.46
CA PHE A 125 -4.22 6.83 -20.34
C PHE A 125 -2.98 7.48 -20.99
N GLY A 126 -2.17 6.70 -21.73
CA GLY A 126 -0.94 7.18 -22.36
C GLY A 126 0.26 7.24 -21.41
N THR A 127 1.40 7.74 -21.91
CA THR A 127 2.69 7.84 -21.18
C THR A 127 3.13 9.28 -20.90
N GLY A 128 2.33 10.26 -21.34
CA GLY A 128 2.65 11.67 -21.16
C GLY A 128 2.40 12.15 -19.73
N THR A 129 2.53 13.47 -19.53
CA THR A 129 2.32 14.13 -18.23
C THR A 129 0.98 13.78 -17.60
N VAL A 130 -0.12 13.78 -18.38
CA VAL A 130 -1.46 13.44 -17.87
C VAL A 130 -1.56 11.98 -17.43
N GLY A 131 -0.98 11.06 -18.21
CA GLY A 131 -0.95 9.63 -17.86
C GLY A 131 -0.21 9.40 -16.55
N LEU A 132 0.98 9.99 -16.39
CA LEU A 132 1.78 9.86 -15.16
C LEU A 132 1.17 10.57 -13.95
N ALA A 133 0.69 11.80 -14.13
CA ALA A 133 0.19 12.61 -13.02
C ALA A 133 -1.21 12.20 -12.56
N LEU A 134 -2.08 11.73 -13.47
CA LEU A 134 -3.47 11.43 -13.13
C LEU A 134 -3.84 9.97 -13.42
N GLY A 135 -3.55 9.48 -14.63
CA GLY A 135 -3.98 8.14 -15.05
C GLY A 135 -3.41 7.03 -14.16
N PHE A 136 -2.11 7.05 -13.88
CA PHE A 136 -1.44 6.00 -13.14
C PHE A 136 -1.83 6.02 -11.65
N PRO A 137 -1.82 7.17 -10.96
CA PRO A 137 -2.36 7.28 -9.60
C PRO A 137 -3.82 6.88 -9.47
N ALA A 138 -4.68 7.27 -10.43
CA ALA A 138 -6.10 6.93 -10.39
C ALA A 138 -6.33 5.41 -10.49
N TRP A 139 -5.63 4.73 -11.40
CA TRP A 139 -5.71 3.26 -11.49
C TRP A 139 -5.09 2.55 -10.29
N TRP A 140 -4.03 3.10 -9.71
CA TRP A 140 -3.49 2.58 -8.45
C TRP A 140 -4.57 2.62 -7.37
N MET A 141 -5.17 3.79 -7.12
CA MET A 141 -6.17 3.96 -6.07
C MET A 141 -7.45 3.17 -6.31
N LEU A 142 -7.93 3.10 -7.57
CA LEU A 142 -9.13 2.32 -7.89
C LEU A 142 -8.93 0.82 -7.64
N ILE A 143 -7.74 0.31 -7.95
CA ILE A 143 -7.42 -1.10 -7.74
C ILE A 143 -7.08 -1.39 -6.27
N GLU A 144 -6.47 -0.44 -5.56
CA GLU A 144 -6.30 -0.50 -4.11
C GLU A 144 -7.68 -0.58 -3.43
N TRP A 145 -8.61 0.31 -3.76
CA TRP A 145 -9.99 0.29 -3.27
C TRP A 145 -10.71 -1.03 -3.58
N LEU A 146 -10.59 -1.55 -4.80
CA LEU A 146 -11.17 -2.84 -5.18
C LEU A 146 -10.65 -3.99 -4.31
N ARG A 147 -9.34 -3.99 -4.00
CA ARG A 147 -8.70 -5.01 -3.16
C ARG A 147 -9.24 -5.03 -1.73
N GLU A 148 -9.81 -3.94 -1.25
CA GLU A 148 -10.29 -3.83 0.13
C GLU A 148 -11.60 -4.57 0.38
N TRP A 149 -12.37 -4.92 -0.66
CA TRP A 149 -13.65 -5.62 -0.51
C TRP A 149 -13.83 -6.83 -1.43
N PHE A 150 -13.08 -6.93 -2.53
CA PHE A 150 -13.15 -8.07 -3.44
C PHE A 150 -12.78 -9.37 -2.70
N LEU A 151 -13.66 -10.39 -2.77
CA LEU A 151 -13.53 -11.66 -2.05
C LEU A 151 -13.26 -11.45 -0.54
N THR A 152 -14.15 -10.69 0.12
CA THR A 152 -14.04 -10.22 1.52
C THR A 152 -12.91 -9.23 1.81
N GLY A 153 -11.97 -9.07 0.88
CA GLY A 153 -10.97 -8.02 0.89
C GLY A 153 -9.73 -8.31 1.72
N PHE A 154 -8.63 -7.64 1.35
CA PHE A 154 -7.39 -7.61 2.12
C PHE A 154 -6.76 -6.21 2.06
N PRO A 155 -7.22 -5.26 2.89
CA PRO A 155 -6.82 -3.84 2.85
C PRO A 155 -5.47 -3.54 3.54
N TRP A 156 -4.54 -4.50 3.56
CA TRP A 156 -3.20 -4.29 4.15
C TRP A 156 -2.30 -3.50 3.22
N LEU A 157 -1.36 -2.72 3.77
CA LEU A 157 -0.40 -1.92 2.99
C LEU A 157 -1.06 -0.93 2.03
N SER A 158 -2.28 -0.44 2.32
CA SER A 158 -2.88 0.66 1.55
C SER A 158 -2.09 1.95 1.79
N VAL A 159 -1.66 2.61 0.71
CA VAL A 159 -0.59 3.62 0.78
C VAL A 159 -0.97 4.86 1.59
N GLY A 160 -2.25 5.12 1.80
CA GLY A 160 -2.73 6.16 2.71
C GLY A 160 -2.25 5.98 4.15
N TYR A 161 -2.15 4.75 4.64
CA TYR A 161 -1.69 4.48 6.01
C TYR A 161 -0.21 4.81 6.23
N SER A 162 0.61 4.77 5.18
CA SER A 162 2.03 5.16 5.26
C SER A 162 2.24 6.66 5.56
N GLN A 163 1.16 7.45 5.56
CA GLN A 163 1.22 8.89 5.72
C GLN A 163 0.48 9.39 6.96
N LEU A 164 -0.01 8.52 7.85
CA LEU A 164 -0.81 8.93 9.01
C LEU A 164 -0.07 9.95 9.89
N ASP A 165 1.19 9.66 10.22
CA ASP A 165 2.04 10.56 11.02
C ASP A 165 2.90 11.49 10.14
N ALA A 166 2.68 11.47 8.82
CA ALA A 166 3.38 12.32 7.86
C ALA A 166 2.54 13.58 7.52
N PRO A 167 3.13 14.60 6.86
CA PRO A 167 2.40 15.82 6.54
C PRO A 167 1.11 15.61 5.74
N LEU A 168 1.03 14.59 4.88
CA LEU A 168 -0.18 14.25 4.11
C LEU A 168 -1.31 13.64 4.97
N GLY A 169 -1.01 13.13 6.17
CA GLY A 169 -1.98 12.58 7.11
C GLY A 169 -3.01 13.59 7.59
N ALA A 170 -2.69 14.89 7.55
CA ALA A 170 -3.61 15.97 7.87
C ALA A 170 -4.81 16.08 6.91
N LEU A 171 -4.80 15.36 5.78
CA LEU A 171 -5.97 15.22 4.90
C LEU A 171 -7.01 14.23 5.44
N ALA A 172 -6.63 13.33 6.35
CA ALA A 172 -7.49 12.24 6.83
C ALA A 172 -8.83 12.72 7.43
N PRO A 173 -8.89 13.80 8.25
CA PRO A 173 -10.16 14.27 8.81
C PRO A 173 -11.19 14.74 7.77
N VAL A 174 -10.74 15.14 6.57
CA VAL A 174 -11.61 15.69 5.52
C VAL A 174 -11.90 14.67 4.42
N ALA A 175 -10.88 13.92 4.00
CA ALA A 175 -10.95 13.05 2.82
C ALA A 175 -10.78 11.55 3.15
N GLY A 176 -10.63 11.21 4.42
CA GLY A 176 -10.36 9.85 4.87
C GLY A 176 -9.03 9.29 4.36
N VAL A 177 -8.77 8.02 4.65
CA VAL A 177 -7.53 7.35 4.27
C VAL A 177 -7.36 7.24 2.74
N TYR A 178 -8.46 7.12 1.98
CA TYR A 178 -8.39 7.11 0.52
C TYR A 178 -7.96 8.45 -0.05
N GLY A 179 -8.39 9.57 0.54
CA GLY A 179 -7.92 10.91 0.15
C GLY A 179 -6.42 11.07 0.40
N VAL A 180 -5.94 10.58 1.54
CA VAL A 180 -4.50 10.55 1.87
C VAL A 180 -3.74 9.66 0.87
N GLY A 181 -4.25 8.47 0.57
CA GLY A 181 -3.64 7.56 -0.41
C GLY A 181 -3.62 8.15 -1.81
N ALA A 182 -4.71 8.80 -2.24
CA ALA A 182 -4.79 9.49 -3.52
C ALA A 182 -3.80 10.66 -3.59
N ALA A 183 -3.65 11.43 -2.51
CA ALA A 183 -2.63 12.48 -2.40
C ALA A 183 -1.20 11.91 -2.51
N ALA A 184 -0.93 10.76 -1.89
CA ALA A 184 0.37 10.11 -1.97
C ALA A 184 0.69 9.59 -3.37
N ALA A 185 -0.26 8.88 -4.00
CA ALA A 185 -0.13 8.40 -5.36
C ALA A 185 -0.02 9.55 -6.37
N LEU A 186 -0.80 10.62 -6.19
CA LEU A 186 -0.73 11.84 -7.01
C LEU A 186 0.63 12.53 -6.86
N THR A 187 1.18 12.62 -5.65
CA THR A 187 2.53 13.16 -5.41
C THR A 187 3.57 12.34 -6.18
N ALA A 188 3.51 11.01 -6.11
CA ALA A 188 4.40 10.13 -6.86
C ALA A 188 4.26 10.29 -8.39
N GLY A 189 3.01 10.34 -8.88
CA GLY A 189 2.69 10.54 -10.29
C GLY A 189 3.16 11.88 -10.84
N CYS A 190 2.88 12.96 -10.11
CA CYS A 190 3.35 14.30 -10.43
C CYS A 190 4.87 14.40 -10.39
N THR A 191 5.53 13.72 -9.47
CA THR A 191 7.00 13.67 -9.40
C THR A 191 7.56 12.98 -10.65
N ALA A 192 7.04 11.79 -11.01
CA ALA A 192 7.43 11.09 -12.23
C ALA A 192 7.16 11.92 -13.50
N ALA A 193 6.03 12.64 -13.54
CA ALA A 193 5.68 13.53 -14.64
C ALA A 193 6.65 14.73 -14.72
N ALA A 194 6.98 15.36 -13.60
CA ALA A 194 7.90 16.51 -13.52
C ALA A 194 9.33 16.14 -13.94
N LEU A 195 9.81 14.97 -13.55
CA LEU A 195 11.15 14.45 -13.89
C LEU A 195 11.33 14.19 -15.40
N THR A 196 10.23 14.06 -16.15
CA THR A 196 10.27 13.59 -17.53
C THR A 196 9.60 14.54 -18.52
N ALA A 197 8.87 15.56 -18.04
CA ALA A 197 8.25 16.57 -18.88
C ALA A 197 9.27 17.63 -19.33
N PRO A 198 9.30 18.01 -20.62
CA PRO A 198 10.23 19.02 -21.11
C PRO A 198 9.77 20.44 -20.75
N GLY A 199 10.74 21.34 -20.54
CA GLY A 199 10.52 22.78 -20.45
C GLY A 199 9.47 23.16 -19.39
N ARG A 200 8.51 24.02 -19.79
CA ARG A 200 7.44 24.52 -18.92
C ARG A 200 6.37 23.48 -18.55
N ARG A 201 6.31 22.33 -19.24
CA ARG A 201 5.30 21.29 -18.95
C ARG A 201 5.52 20.60 -17.59
N ARG A 202 6.72 20.72 -17.01
CA ARG A 202 7.03 20.22 -15.65
C ARG A 202 6.45 21.09 -14.54
N VAL A 203 6.11 22.35 -14.83
CA VAL A 203 5.66 23.34 -13.84
C VAL A 203 4.31 22.94 -13.25
N LEU A 204 3.36 22.50 -14.08
CA LEU A 204 2.03 22.14 -13.59
C LEU A 204 2.06 20.98 -12.58
N PRO A 205 2.72 19.82 -12.84
CA PRO A 205 2.86 18.77 -11.82
C PRO A 205 3.53 19.25 -10.52
N MET A 206 4.55 20.12 -10.62
CA MET A 206 5.20 20.70 -9.44
C MET A 206 4.25 21.60 -8.64
N LEU A 207 3.46 22.43 -9.32
CA LEU A 207 2.45 23.27 -8.69
C LEU A 207 1.37 22.44 -8.00
N VAL A 208 0.96 21.31 -8.59
CA VAL A 208 0.02 20.37 -7.96
C VAL A 208 0.61 19.79 -6.67
N ILE A 209 1.88 19.41 -6.67
CA ILE A 209 2.56 18.94 -5.44
C ILE A 209 2.56 20.05 -4.39
N VAL A 210 3.02 21.26 -4.75
CA VAL A 210 3.07 22.39 -3.80
C VAL A 210 1.68 22.72 -3.25
N ALA A 211 0.66 22.74 -4.10
CA ALA A 211 -0.72 23.02 -3.68
C ALA A 211 -1.26 21.94 -2.74
N LEU A 212 -1.02 20.66 -3.06
CA LEU A 212 -1.47 19.53 -2.26
C LEU A 212 -0.81 19.50 -0.87
N TRP A 213 0.51 19.69 -0.83
CA TRP A 213 1.26 19.71 0.43
C TRP A 213 0.96 20.97 1.25
N GLY A 214 0.78 22.11 0.60
CA GLY A 214 0.35 23.35 1.24
C GLY A 214 -1.06 23.24 1.83
N ALA A 215 -1.99 22.59 1.14
CA ALA A 215 -3.33 22.31 1.65
C ALA A 215 -3.28 21.37 2.86
N SER A 216 -2.51 20.27 2.77
CA SER A 216 -2.35 19.35 3.89
C SER A 216 -1.71 20.04 5.11
N TRP A 217 -0.66 20.83 4.88
CA TRP A 217 -0.04 21.64 5.93
C TRP A 217 -1.05 22.56 6.60
N GLY A 218 -1.85 23.30 5.81
CA GLY A 218 -2.89 24.19 6.34
C GLY A 218 -3.93 23.46 7.19
N LEU A 219 -4.37 22.27 6.75
CA LEU A 219 -5.31 21.43 7.50
C LEU A 219 -4.71 20.88 8.79
N GLY A 220 -3.38 20.69 8.85
CA GLY A 220 -2.66 20.25 10.04
C GLY A 220 -2.76 21.22 11.22
N TRP A 221 -3.07 22.50 10.96
CA TRP A 221 -3.31 23.51 12.00
C TRP A 221 -4.76 23.53 12.49
N VAL A 222 -5.66 22.79 11.85
CA VAL A 222 -7.09 22.76 12.21
C VAL A 222 -7.31 21.72 13.30
N THR A 223 -7.79 22.17 14.45
CA THR A 223 -8.28 21.30 15.51
C THR A 223 -9.75 20.93 15.24
N TRP A 224 -9.98 19.71 14.74
CA TRP A 224 -11.31 19.25 14.30
C TRP A 224 -12.26 18.88 15.45
N THR A 225 -11.72 18.60 16.64
CA THR A 225 -12.50 18.18 17.81
C THR A 225 -12.05 18.95 19.03
N ARG A 226 -13.00 19.22 19.93
CA ARG A 226 -12.73 19.85 21.23
C ARG A 226 -13.16 18.89 22.35
N PRO A 227 -12.43 18.85 23.47
CA PRO A 227 -12.84 18.07 24.63
C PRO A 227 -14.26 18.45 25.07
N VAL A 228 -15.06 17.46 25.47
CA VAL A 228 -16.37 17.66 26.07
C VAL A 228 -16.38 16.97 27.43
N GLY A 229 -16.58 17.75 28.49
CA GLY A 229 -16.55 17.26 29.87
C GLY A 229 -15.14 17.05 30.42
N ALA A 230 -15.07 16.43 31.60
CA ALA A 230 -13.81 16.09 32.26
C ALA A 230 -13.22 14.78 31.69
N PRO A 231 -11.89 14.60 31.70
CA PRO A 231 -11.26 13.34 31.32
C PRO A 231 -11.80 12.13 32.10
N LEU A 232 -11.96 11.01 31.40
CA LEU A 232 -12.44 9.75 31.99
C LEU A 232 -11.24 8.88 32.39
N PRO A 233 -11.12 8.41 33.65
CA PRO A 233 -10.13 7.40 33.99
C PRO A 233 -10.54 6.05 33.38
N VAL A 234 -9.69 5.50 32.51
CA VAL A 234 -9.94 4.26 31.75
C VAL A 234 -8.80 3.27 31.98
N SER A 235 -9.15 2.00 32.20
CA SER A 235 -8.18 0.89 32.25
C SER A 235 -8.42 -0.09 31.11
N LEU A 236 -7.36 -0.44 30.37
CA LEU A 236 -7.37 -1.51 29.37
C LEU A 236 -6.70 -2.75 29.96
N VAL A 237 -7.45 -3.84 30.11
CA VAL A 237 -6.94 -5.06 30.77
C VAL A 237 -6.32 -5.98 29.72
N GLN A 238 -5.02 -6.19 29.78
CA GLN A 238 -4.32 -7.09 28.87
C GLN A 238 -4.01 -8.43 29.55
N GLY A 239 -4.85 -9.44 29.29
CA GLY A 239 -4.68 -10.77 29.90
C GLY A 239 -3.43 -11.51 29.43
N ASN A 240 -2.96 -11.26 28.20
CA ASN A 240 -1.82 -11.97 27.59
C ASN A 240 -1.94 -13.51 27.66
N VAL A 241 -3.14 -14.03 27.37
CA VAL A 241 -3.43 -15.46 27.35
C VAL A 241 -2.85 -16.06 26.06
N PRO A 242 -2.03 -17.13 26.13
CA PRO A 242 -1.54 -17.82 24.94
C PRO A 242 -2.67 -18.33 24.04
N GLN A 243 -2.55 -18.14 22.72
CA GLN A 243 -3.61 -18.45 21.76
C GLN A 243 -4.03 -19.93 21.76
N ASP A 244 -3.09 -20.85 22.01
CA ASP A 244 -3.31 -22.30 22.07
C ASP A 244 -4.02 -22.76 23.36
N LEU A 245 -4.07 -21.90 24.36
CA LEU A 245 -4.81 -22.10 25.61
C LEU A 245 -6.17 -21.38 25.61
N LYS A 246 -6.31 -20.32 24.80
CA LYS A 246 -7.47 -19.41 24.80
C LYS A 246 -8.82 -20.12 24.63
N TRP A 247 -8.85 -21.18 23.80
CA TRP A 247 -10.07 -21.91 23.45
C TRP A 247 -10.20 -23.27 24.14
N ARG A 248 -9.33 -23.56 25.13
CA ARG A 248 -9.39 -24.80 25.89
C ARG A 248 -10.44 -24.69 27.00
N PRO A 249 -11.46 -25.57 27.05
CA PRO A 249 -12.51 -25.50 28.06
C PRO A 249 -11.98 -25.55 29.49
N ASP A 250 -10.91 -26.33 29.75
CA ASP A 250 -10.27 -26.44 31.07
C ASP A 250 -9.52 -25.16 31.51
N ARG A 251 -9.35 -24.18 30.62
CA ARG A 251 -8.64 -22.93 30.91
C ARG A 251 -9.57 -21.74 31.13
N LEU A 252 -10.85 -21.88 30.80
CA LEU A 252 -11.82 -20.78 30.87
C LEU A 252 -11.85 -20.12 32.25
N ASP A 253 -12.03 -20.90 33.30
CA ASP A 253 -12.14 -20.37 34.67
C ASP A 253 -10.87 -19.63 35.09
N SER A 254 -9.69 -20.20 34.82
CA SER A 254 -8.40 -19.55 35.12
C SER A 254 -8.20 -18.23 34.36
N ILE A 255 -8.72 -18.14 33.13
CA ILE A 255 -8.66 -16.92 32.32
C ILE A 255 -9.59 -15.87 32.93
N LEU A 256 -10.83 -16.25 33.27
CA LEU A 256 -11.81 -15.35 33.90
C LEU A 256 -11.31 -14.84 35.25
N GLU A 257 -10.74 -15.71 36.09
CA GLU A 257 -10.12 -15.35 37.37
C GLU A 257 -8.97 -14.36 37.18
N ARG A 258 -8.10 -14.59 36.17
CA ARG A 258 -7.02 -13.66 35.85
C ARG A 258 -7.54 -12.29 35.44
N TYR A 259 -8.54 -12.25 34.57
CA TYR A 259 -9.17 -10.99 34.18
C TYR A 259 -9.84 -10.31 35.37
N ALA A 260 -10.59 -11.04 36.20
CA ALA A 260 -11.20 -10.51 37.41
C ALA A 260 -10.15 -9.93 38.37
N GLY A 261 -9.03 -10.63 38.60
CA GLY A 261 -7.94 -10.18 39.46
C GLY A 261 -7.19 -8.95 38.91
N LEU A 262 -7.00 -8.85 37.60
CA LEU A 262 -6.44 -7.65 36.96
C LEU A 262 -7.41 -6.47 37.06
N THR A 263 -8.69 -6.72 36.85
CA THR A 263 -9.74 -5.68 36.88
C THR A 263 -9.93 -5.14 38.29
N ALA A 264 -9.85 -6.01 39.31
CA ALA A 264 -9.98 -5.65 40.72
C ALA A 264 -8.98 -4.60 41.22
N ARG A 265 -7.82 -4.46 40.55
CA ARG A 265 -6.79 -3.46 40.88
C ARG A 265 -7.12 -2.05 40.40
N HIS A 266 -8.20 -1.91 39.63
CA HIS A 266 -8.54 -0.69 38.91
C HIS A 266 -10.03 -0.31 39.04
N TRP A 267 -10.68 -0.65 40.15
CA TRP A 267 -12.08 -0.29 40.40
C TRP A 267 -12.35 1.21 40.56
N ASP A 268 -11.30 2.00 40.71
CA ASP A 268 -11.32 3.45 40.65
C ASP A 268 -11.47 4.00 39.21
N SER A 269 -11.19 3.20 38.18
CA SER A 269 -11.46 3.56 36.78
C SER A 269 -12.96 3.57 36.49
N ARG A 270 -13.40 4.57 35.71
CA ARG A 270 -14.81 4.71 35.32
C ARG A 270 -15.20 3.84 34.13
N LEU A 271 -14.21 3.38 33.35
CA LEU A 271 -14.38 2.44 32.26
C LEU A 271 -13.23 1.44 32.30
N ILE A 272 -13.58 0.16 32.21
CA ILE A 272 -12.60 -0.92 32.11
C ILE A 272 -12.95 -1.78 30.89
N VAL A 273 -11.98 -2.03 30.03
CA VAL A 273 -12.18 -2.72 28.75
C VAL A 273 -11.34 -3.98 28.71
N TRP A 274 -11.96 -5.10 28.32
CA TRP A 274 -11.28 -6.36 28.02
C TRP A 274 -11.15 -6.52 26.49
N PRO A 275 -10.10 -7.18 26.00
CA PRO A 275 -9.88 -7.40 24.58
C PRO A 275 -10.81 -8.50 24.05
N GLU A 276 -10.86 -8.62 22.73
CA GLU A 276 -11.59 -9.67 22.04
C GLU A 276 -11.12 -11.08 22.46
N THR A 277 -12.10 -11.94 22.74
CA THR A 277 -11.93 -13.39 22.92
C THR A 277 -12.19 -14.13 21.62
#